data_AF-A0A2E6UVZ7-F1
#
_entry.id   AF-A0A2E6UVZ7-F1
#
_cell.length_a   1.000
_cell.length_b   1.000
_cell.length_c   1.000
_cell.angle_alpha   90.00
_cell.angle_beta   90.00
_cell.angle_gamma   90.00
#
_symmetry.space_group_name_H-M   'P 1'
#
loop_
_entity.id
_entity.type
_entity.pdbx_description
1 polymer ?
#
loop_
_entity_poly.entity_id
_entity_poly.type
_entity_poly.pdbx_seq_one_letter_code
_entity_poly.pdbx_strand_id
1 'polypeptide(L)'
;MAQRSPVLGAALLLAPTLCVVALRYGSEALEEVISQDDTLRYSIHGTALLVGVVMFMRYRKIEDHEFHRSRAIRKLSRTYSREDRGLWDKGDAAIKRMEARANTPQTGRSALKAQALKSGTVGSLNTERSEEDIGEFGETPQPATGISTMVDEEAVAEPKRQGILSRISETINRRLDASAERKMERKASKASKKSQKKDSSEDQWSTPAPSSLTRSVVSCGACGALNNSGTPYCTSCGEFLT
;
A
#
# COMPACT_ATOMS: atom_id res chain seq x y z
N MET A 1 36.67 -13.69 -4.91
CA MET A 1 36.12 -14.53 -3.84
C MET A 1 36.43 -13.90 -2.50
N ALA A 2 35.53 -13.10 -1.95
CA ALA A 2 35.65 -12.67 -0.56
C ALA A 2 35.12 -13.81 0.32
N GLN A 3 36.02 -14.61 0.89
CA GLN A 3 35.61 -15.64 1.85
C GLN A 3 35.04 -14.94 3.09
N ARG A 4 33.74 -15.08 3.31
CA ARG A 4 33.07 -14.66 4.56
C ARG A 4 33.58 -15.56 5.69
N SER A 5 33.90 -14.98 6.85
CA SER A 5 34.49 -15.75 7.94
C SER A 5 33.46 -16.75 8.50
N PRO A 6 33.82 -18.04 8.64
CA PRO A 6 32.90 -19.05 9.16
C PRO A 6 32.52 -18.76 10.62
N VAL A 7 33.43 -18.11 11.36
CA VAL A 7 33.23 -17.67 12.74
C VAL A 7 32.09 -16.65 12.84
N LEU A 8 32.04 -15.67 11.93
CA LEU A 8 30.95 -14.68 11.94
C LEU A 8 29.61 -15.32 11.58
N GLY A 9 29.61 -16.31 10.68
CA GLY A 9 28.42 -17.12 10.40
C GLY A 9 27.92 -17.87 11.63
N ALA A 10 28.81 -18.57 12.35
CA ALA A 10 28.45 -19.28 13.58
C ALA A 10 27.96 -18.32 14.67
N ALA A 11 28.59 -17.15 14.82
CA ALA A 11 28.16 -16.11 15.75
C ALA A 11 26.75 -15.61 15.42
N LEU A 12 26.43 -15.37 14.15
CA LEU A 12 25.08 -14.96 13.71
C LEU A 12 24.01 -16.03 13.96
N LEU A 13 24.38 -17.32 13.90
CA LEU A 13 23.46 -18.41 14.19
C LEU A 13 23.12 -18.47 15.69
N LEU A 14 24.09 -18.23 16.57
CA LEU A 14 23.92 -18.30 18.02
C LEU A 14 23.44 -16.97 18.64
N ALA A 15 23.70 -15.83 18.00
CA ALA A 15 23.42 -14.51 18.53
C ALA A 15 21.98 -14.32 19.05
N PRO A 16 20.90 -14.74 18.34
CA PRO A 16 19.55 -14.57 18.84
C PRO A 16 19.29 -15.36 20.13
N THR A 17 19.85 -16.56 20.25
CA THR A 17 19.72 -17.38 21.47
C THR A 17 20.49 -16.76 22.63
N LEU A 18 21.67 -16.20 22.38
CA LEU A 18 22.45 -15.47 23.38
C LEU A 18 21.73 -14.20 23.84
N CYS A 19 21.05 -13.48 22.94
CA CYS A 19 20.21 -12.34 23.31
C CYS A 19 19.07 -12.74 24.26
N VAL A 20 18.39 -13.87 23.99
CA VAL A 20 17.34 -14.39 24.89
C VAL A 20 17.92 -14.72 26.27
N VAL A 21 19.09 -15.35 26.32
CA VAL A 21 19.78 -15.66 27.58
C VAL A 21 20.16 -14.38 28.33
N ALA A 22 20.68 -13.36 27.64
CA ALA A 22 21.01 -12.08 28.25
C ALA A 22 19.79 -11.38 28.85
N LEU A 23 18.64 -11.42 28.16
CA LEU A 23 17.38 -10.83 28.66
C LEU A 23 16.83 -11.56 29.89
N ARG A 24 17.02 -12.88 29.97
CA ARG A 24 16.68 -13.66 31.16
C ARG A 24 17.51 -13.26 32.37
N TYR A 25 18.83 -13.20 32.22
CA TYR A 25 19.70 -12.75 33.30
C TYR A 25 19.47 -11.28 33.69
N GLY A 26 19.02 -10.45 32.75
CA GLY A 26 18.69 -9.05 33.01
C GLY A 26 17.35 -8.82 33.73
N SER A 27 16.47 -9.82 33.82
CA SER A 27 15.18 -9.66 34.50
C SER A 27 14.70 -10.94 35.19
N GLU A 28 14.72 -10.88 36.53
CA GLU A 28 14.24 -11.98 37.38
C GLU A 28 12.77 -12.34 37.10
N ALA A 29 11.95 -11.36 36.73
CA ALA A 29 10.56 -11.57 36.34
C ALA A 29 10.41 -12.44 35.07
N LEU A 30 11.29 -12.30 34.08
CA LEU A 30 11.26 -13.17 32.90
C LEU A 30 11.82 -14.55 33.23
N GLU A 31 12.85 -14.66 34.07
CA GLU A 31 13.39 -15.96 34.43
C GLU A 31 12.38 -16.80 35.25
N GLU A 32 11.63 -16.19 36.16
CA GLU A 32 10.57 -16.88 36.91
C GLU A 32 9.50 -17.46 35.95
N VAL A 33 8.96 -16.63 35.06
CA VAL A 33 7.90 -17.06 34.12
C VAL A 33 8.39 -18.13 33.15
N ILE A 34 9.62 -18.03 32.65
CA ILE A 34 10.14 -18.98 31.65
C ILE A 34 10.84 -20.19 32.31
N SER A 35 11.12 -20.17 33.61
CA SER A 35 11.58 -21.36 34.34
C SER A 35 10.43 -22.23 34.81
N GLN A 36 9.24 -21.65 35.02
CA GLN A 36 8.03 -22.37 35.41
C GLN A 36 7.51 -23.33 34.33
N ASP A 37 7.74 -23.03 33.04
CA ASP A 37 7.25 -23.82 31.91
C ASP A 37 8.37 -24.23 30.96
N ASP A 38 8.69 -25.52 30.96
CA ASP A 38 9.70 -26.13 30.08
C ASP A 38 9.33 -25.99 28.59
N THR A 39 8.03 -26.08 28.25
CA THR A 39 7.59 -25.95 26.86
C THR A 39 7.80 -24.53 26.34
N LEU A 40 7.51 -23.54 27.19
CA LEU A 40 7.78 -22.13 26.89
C LEU A 40 9.27 -21.88 26.72
N ARG A 41 10.11 -22.42 27.62
CA ARG A 41 11.57 -22.34 27.53
C ARG A 41 12.11 -22.87 26.20
N TYR A 42 11.75 -24.09 25.82
CA TYR A 42 12.22 -24.68 24.58
C TYR A 42 11.67 -23.96 23.34
N SER A 43 10.42 -23.47 23.38
CA SER A 43 9.83 -22.75 22.25
C SER A 43 10.50 -21.40 21.97
N ILE A 44 10.88 -20.64 23.00
CA ILE A 44 11.54 -19.34 22.84
C ILE A 44 12.94 -19.54 22.24
N HIS A 45 13.71 -20.49 22.77
CA HIS A 45 15.03 -20.81 22.21
C HIS A 45 14.92 -21.42 20.80
N GLY A 46 13.89 -22.21 20.54
CA GLY A 46 13.62 -22.77 19.20
C GLY A 46 13.31 -21.70 18.15
N THR A 47 12.47 -20.71 18.50
CA THR A 47 12.17 -19.59 17.59
C THR A 47 13.39 -18.67 17.40
N ALA A 48 14.16 -18.39 18.46
CA ALA A 48 15.40 -17.64 18.36
C ALA A 48 16.43 -18.35 17.46
N LEU A 49 16.59 -19.68 17.62
CA LEU A 49 17.44 -20.48 16.74
C LEU A 49 16.97 -20.43 15.29
N LEU A 50 15.67 -20.50 15.03
CA LEU A 50 15.11 -20.40 13.67
C LEU A 50 15.47 -19.05 13.02
N VAL A 51 15.37 -17.95 13.76
CA VAL A 51 15.82 -16.63 13.30
C VAL A 51 17.32 -16.65 13.00
N GLY A 52 18.13 -17.25 13.88
CA GLY A 52 19.57 -17.44 13.68
C GLY A 52 19.91 -18.24 12.43
N VAL A 53 19.15 -19.31 12.14
CA VAL A 53 19.28 -20.11 10.91
C VAL A 53 18.96 -19.26 9.68
N VAL A 54 17.89 -18.47 9.69
CA VAL A 54 17.57 -17.57 8.57
C VAL A 54 18.68 -16.55 8.33
N MET A 55 19.20 -15.94 9.40
CA MET A 55 20.35 -15.02 9.32
C MET A 55 21.59 -15.71 8.76
N PHE A 56 21.89 -16.93 9.21
CA PHE A 56 23.02 -17.73 8.74
C PHE A 56 22.89 -18.09 7.26
N MET A 57 21.71 -18.53 6.81
CA MET A 57 21.46 -18.83 5.40
C MET A 57 21.66 -17.59 4.53
N ARG A 58 21.18 -16.43 5.00
CA ARG A 58 21.34 -15.16 4.29
C ARG A 58 22.80 -14.69 4.27
N TYR A 59 23.52 -14.85 5.38
CA TYR A 59 24.94 -14.53 5.49
C TYR A 59 25.83 -15.45 4.66
N ARG A 60 25.45 -16.71 4.46
CA ARG A 60 26.20 -17.64 3.60
C ARG A 60 25.94 -17.46 2.13
N LYS A 61 24.85 -16.76 1.77
CA LYS A 61 24.58 -16.43 0.38
C LYS A 61 25.63 -15.42 -0.10
N ILE A 62 26.53 -15.89 -0.94
CA ILE A 62 27.55 -15.09 -1.61
C ILE A 62 27.10 -14.92 -3.05
N GLU A 63 26.67 -13.72 -3.40
CA GLU A 63 26.47 -13.32 -4.78
C GLU A 63 27.83 -13.02 -5.43
N ASP A 64 28.54 -14.07 -5.84
CA ASP A 64 29.77 -13.92 -6.63
C ASP A 64 29.47 -13.34 -8.03
N HIS A 65 30.48 -12.83 -8.72
CA HIS A 65 30.33 -12.37 -10.11
C HIS A 65 29.77 -13.47 -11.04
N GLU A 66 30.13 -14.73 -10.78
CA GLU A 66 29.56 -15.89 -11.47
C GLU A 66 28.07 -16.12 -11.13
N PHE A 67 27.64 -15.79 -9.91
CA PHE A 67 26.23 -15.79 -9.54
C PHE A 67 25.45 -14.73 -10.34
N HIS A 68 26.00 -13.53 -10.53
CA HIS A 68 25.35 -12.51 -11.37
C HIS A 68 25.29 -12.92 -12.84
N ARG A 69 26.38 -13.48 -13.39
CA ARG A 69 26.40 -13.99 -14.76
C ARG A 69 25.39 -15.12 -14.96
N SER A 70 25.37 -16.09 -14.06
CA SER A 70 24.41 -17.21 -14.12
C SER A 70 22.97 -16.77 -13.87
N ARG A 71 22.73 -15.76 -13.02
CA ARG A 71 21.40 -15.15 -12.83
C ARG A 71 20.92 -14.45 -14.09
N ALA A 72 21.79 -13.72 -14.78
CA ALA A 72 21.47 -13.11 -16.08
C ALA A 72 21.13 -14.18 -17.14
N ILE A 73 21.96 -15.23 -17.27
CA ILE A 73 21.69 -16.35 -18.19
C ILE A 73 20.36 -17.04 -17.82
N ARG A 74 20.10 -17.26 -16.54
CA ARG A 74 18.86 -17.88 -16.06
C ARG A 74 17.63 -17.03 -16.40
N LYS A 75 17.74 -15.69 -16.42
CA LYS A 75 16.67 -14.81 -16.89
C LYS A 75 16.32 -15.06 -18.37
N LEU A 76 17.32 -15.38 -19.20
CA LEU A 76 17.15 -15.70 -20.62
C LEU A 76 16.79 -17.17 -20.90
N SER A 77 16.87 -18.06 -19.90
CA SER A 77 16.58 -19.50 -20.07
C SER A 77 15.22 -19.80 -20.71
N ARG A 78 14.21 -18.96 -20.44
CA ARG A 78 12.88 -19.09 -21.06
C ARG A 78 12.90 -18.77 -22.55
N THR A 79 13.69 -17.80 -22.97
CA THR A 79 13.83 -17.43 -24.38
C THR A 79 14.56 -18.52 -25.12
N TYR A 80 15.69 -19.00 -24.59
CA TYR A 80 16.42 -20.16 -25.14
C TYR A 80 15.55 -21.41 -25.22
N SER A 81 14.78 -21.73 -24.16
CA SER A 81 13.86 -22.87 -24.18
C SER A 81 12.75 -22.74 -25.22
N ARG A 82 12.35 -21.52 -25.61
CA ARG A 82 11.38 -21.31 -26.69
C ARG A 82 12.05 -21.40 -28.06
N GLU A 83 13.25 -20.84 -28.19
CA GLU A 83 14.09 -20.97 -29.38
C GLU A 83 14.33 -22.45 -29.72
N ASP A 84 14.75 -23.26 -28.75
CA ASP A 84 14.91 -24.72 -28.89
C ASP A 84 13.62 -25.44 -29.30
N ARG A 85 12.45 -24.88 -28.93
CA ARG A 85 11.14 -25.40 -29.35
C ARG A 85 10.74 -24.97 -30.77
N GLY A 86 11.65 -24.34 -31.51
CA GLY A 86 11.44 -23.85 -32.87
C GLY A 86 10.56 -22.60 -32.90
N LEU A 87 10.77 -21.65 -31.98
CA LEU A 87 10.03 -20.37 -31.98
C LEU A 87 10.23 -19.63 -33.31
N TRP A 88 11.44 -19.64 -33.86
CA TRP A 88 11.78 -18.98 -35.11
C TRP A 88 11.19 -19.71 -36.33
N ASP A 89 11.26 -21.03 -36.36
CA ASP A 89 10.67 -21.84 -37.45
C ASP A 89 9.14 -21.70 -37.51
N LYS A 90 8.52 -21.39 -36.38
CA LYS A 90 7.06 -21.17 -36.27
C LYS A 90 6.67 -19.70 -36.41
N GLY A 91 7.63 -18.80 -36.71
CA GLY A 91 7.41 -17.36 -36.84
C GLY A 91 6.35 -17.03 -37.89
N ASP A 92 6.50 -17.57 -39.10
CA ASP A 92 5.56 -17.34 -40.21
C ASP A 92 4.15 -17.83 -39.88
N ALA A 93 4.05 -19.01 -39.24
CA ALA A 93 2.77 -19.55 -38.79
C ALA A 93 2.14 -18.69 -37.68
N ALA A 94 2.95 -18.10 -36.79
CA ALA A 94 2.48 -17.18 -35.76
C ALA A 94 1.99 -15.86 -36.36
N ILE A 95 2.73 -15.29 -37.33
CA ILE A 95 2.33 -14.08 -38.06
C ILE A 95 1.01 -14.32 -38.77
N LYS A 96 0.89 -15.40 -39.55
CA LYS A 96 -0.36 -15.75 -40.26
C LYS A 96 -1.55 -15.92 -39.31
N ARG A 97 -1.34 -16.48 -38.12
CA ARG A 97 -2.38 -16.57 -37.07
C ARG A 97 -2.75 -15.21 -36.51
N MET A 98 -1.77 -14.33 -36.30
CA MET A 98 -2.02 -12.96 -35.83
C MET A 98 -2.76 -12.14 -36.88
N GLU A 99 -2.37 -12.25 -38.15
CA GLU A 99 -3.07 -11.63 -39.28
C GLU A 99 -4.51 -12.13 -39.39
N ALA A 100 -4.71 -13.45 -39.32
CA ALA A 100 -6.05 -14.04 -39.32
C ALA A 100 -6.89 -13.49 -38.16
N ARG A 101 -6.32 -13.40 -36.95
CA ARG A 101 -7.00 -12.86 -35.76
C ARG A 101 -7.23 -11.35 -35.83
N ALA A 102 -6.36 -10.60 -36.49
CA ALA A 102 -6.50 -9.17 -36.71
C ALA A 102 -7.62 -8.86 -37.72
N ASN A 103 -7.81 -9.76 -38.69
CA ASN A 103 -8.84 -9.70 -39.72
C ASN A 103 -10.19 -10.28 -39.27
N THR A 104 -10.23 -11.10 -38.21
CA THR A 104 -11.50 -11.54 -37.65
C THR A 104 -12.23 -10.35 -37.01
N PRO A 105 -13.47 -10.04 -37.43
CA PRO A 105 -14.24 -8.97 -36.82
C PRO A 105 -14.55 -9.36 -35.37
N GLN A 106 -14.00 -8.61 -34.41
CA GLN A 106 -14.42 -8.72 -33.02
C GLN A 106 -15.74 -7.97 -32.84
N THR A 107 -16.62 -8.47 -31.97
CA THR A 107 -17.91 -7.84 -31.66
C THR A 107 -17.93 -7.33 -30.21
N GLY A 108 -18.75 -6.32 -29.94
CA GLY A 108 -18.94 -5.76 -28.60
C GLY A 108 -17.83 -4.80 -28.14
N ARG A 109 -17.64 -4.68 -26.82
CA ARG A 109 -16.73 -3.69 -26.20
C ARG A 109 -15.27 -3.84 -26.61
N SER A 110 -14.80 -5.07 -26.87
CA SER A 110 -13.43 -5.29 -27.34
C SER A 110 -13.22 -4.82 -28.78
N ALA A 111 -14.27 -4.81 -29.61
CA ALA A 111 -14.23 -4.27 -30.96
C ALA A 111 -14.02 -2.76 -30.95
N LEU A 112 -14.76 -2.04 -30.10
CA LEU A 112 -14.62 -0.59 -29.92
C LEU A 112 -13.22 -0.23 -29.41
N LYS A 113 -12.69 -0.99 -28.44
CA LYS A 113 -11.31 -0.81 -27.95
C LYS A 113 -10.29 -1.08 -29.06
N ALA A 114 -10.45 -2.15 -29.83
CA ALA A 114 -9.56 -2.46 -30.95
C ALA A 114 -9.64 -1.42 -32.07
N GLN A 115 -10.83 -0.86 -32.34
CA GLN A 115 -11.03 0.22 -33.31
C GLN A 115 -10.39 1.53 -32.84
N ALA A 116 -10.54 1.87 -31.56
CA ALA A 116 -9.89 3.02 -30.94
C ALA A 116 -8.35 2.92 -30.99
N LEU A 117 -7.80 1.72 -30.71
CA LEU A 117 -6.37 1.43 -30.83
C LEU A 117 -5.88 1.52 -32.29
N LYS A 118 -6.69 1.06 -33.25
CA LYS A 118 -6.39 1.19 -34.69
C LYS A 118 -6.48 2.63 -35.19
N SER A 119 -7.27 3.49 -34.55
CA SER A 119 -7.44 4.90 -34.92
C SER A 119 -6.45 5.86 -34.23
N GLY A 120 -5.54 5.36 -33.40
CA GLY A 120 -4.54 6.20 -32.73
C GLY A 120 -3.57 6.87 -33.72
N THR A 121 -3.19 8.12 -33.46
CA THR A 121 -2.23 8.88 -34.28
C THR A 121 -0.81 8.39 -34.05
N VAL A 122 -0.05 8.09 -35.13
CA VAL A 122 1.34 7.60 -35.05
C VAL A 122 2.26 8.54 -34.24
N GLY A 123 1.96 9.84 -34.19
CA GLY A 123 2.69 10.83 -33.38
C GLY A 123 2.58 10.64 -31.86
N SER A 124 1.53 9.98 -31.36
CA SER A 124 1.39 9.60 -29.94
C SER A 124 2.20 8.35 -29.57
N LEU A 125 2.72 7.63 -30.56
CA LEU A 125 3.53 6.43 -30.39
C LEU A 125 5.01 6.77 -30.10
N ASN A 126 5.40 8.02 -30.34
CA ASN A 126 6.74 8.54 -30.09
C ASN A 126 6.84 9.36 -28.79
N THR A 127 5.95 9.12 -27.82
CA THR A 127 6.16 9.64 -26.47
C THR A 127 7.21 8.77 -25.81
N GLU A 128 8.42 9.31 -25.69
CA GLU A 128 9.48 8.69 -24.92
C GLU A 128 8.98 8.34 -23.52
N ARG A 129 9.26 7.11 -23.10
CA ARG A 129 8.90 6.64 -21.77
C ARG A 129 9.64 7.51 -20.76
N SER A 130 8.93 8.06 -19.78
CA SER A 130 9.56 8.78 -18.67
C SER A 130 10.62 7.88 -18.02
N GLU A 131 11.85 8.38 -17.93
CA GLU A 131 12.95 7.66 -17.29
C GLU A 131 12.60 7.45 -15.81
N GLU A 132 12.31 6.20 -15.45
CA GLU A 132 12.13 5.80 -14.05
C GLU A 132 13.51 5.47 -13.49
N ASP A 133 13.94 6.23 -12.47
CA ASP A 133 15.21 5.98 -11.77
C ASP A 133 15.21 4.56 -11.22
N ILE A 134 16.14 3.73 -11.71
CA ILE A 134 16.28 2.34 -11.30
C ILE A 134 16.96 2.36 -9.94
N GLY A 135 16.15 2.51 -8.89
CA GLY A 135 16.61 2.34 -7.51
C GLY A 135 17.38 1.03 -7.36
N GLU A 136 18.47 1.09 -6.59
CA GLU A 136 19.33 -0.05 -6.27
C GLU A 136 18.49 -1.22 -5.73
N PHE A 137 18.46 -2.32 -6.48
CA PHE A 137 17.80 -3.60 -6.17
C PHE A 137 16.28 -3.55 -5.93
N GLY A 138 15.50 -3.44 -7.01
CA GLY A 138 14.06 -3.68 -7.00
C GLY A 138 13.57 -4.49 -8.20
N GLU A 139 12.97 -5.64 -7.93
CA GLU A 139 12.42 -6.58 -8.91
C GLU A 139 11.19 -6.00 -9.61
N THR A 140 11.34 -5.51 -10.84
CA THR A 140 10.21 -5.24 -11.72
C THR A 140 10.05 -6.38 -12.72
N PRO A 141 8.88 -7.07 -12.75
CA PRO A 141 8.53 -7.91 -13.87
C PRO A 141 8.42 -7.00 -15.09
N GLN A 142 9.41 -7.08 -16.00
CA GLN A 142 9.28 -6.44 -17.30
C GLN A 142 8.08 -7.10 -17.99
N PRO A 143 6.99 -6.37 -18.30
CA PRO A 143 5.98 -6.91 -19.18
C PRO A 143 6.64 -6.99 -20.56
N ALA A 144 6.93 -8.21 -21.02
CA ALA A 144 7.15 -8.46 -22.44
C ALA A 144 5.80 -8.33 -23.15
N THR A 145 5.23 -7.12 -23.14
CA THR A 145 4.04 -6.77 -23.89
C THR A 145 4.51 -6.04 -25.13
N GLY A 146 4.37 -6.70 -26.28
CA GLY A 146 4.55 -6.06 -27.56
C GLY A 146 3.73 -4.78 -27.66
N ILE A 147 4.32 -3.77 -28.30
CA ILE A 147 3.74 -2.52 -28.80
C ILE A 147 2.37 -2.22 -28.16
N SER A 148 2.37 -1.70 -26.94
CA SER A 148 1.18 -1.13 -26.33
C SER A 148 0.97 0.24 -26.95
N THR A 149 0.11 0.34 -27.95
CA THR A 149 -0.43 1.63 -28.40
C THR A 149 -1.23 2.22 -27.25
N MET A 150 -0.76 3.33 -26.67
CA MET A 150 -1.46 4.04 -25.61
C MET A 150 -2.56 4.87 -26.26
N VAL A 151 -3.81 4.42 -26.17
CA VAL A 151 -4.98 5.28 -26.40
C VAL A 151 -5.36 5.85 -25.04
N ASP A 152 -5.62 7.15 -24.97
CA ASP A 152 -6.03 7.82 -23.73
C ASP A 152 -7.15 7.05 -23.02
N GLU A 153 -6.84 6.68 -21.78
CA GLU A 153 -7.68 5.87 -20.87
C GLU A 153 -8.98 6.60 -20.45
N GLU A 154 -9.22 7.79 -21.00
CA GLU A 154 -10.42 8.62 -20.78
C GLU A 154 -11.52 8.37 -21.84
N ALA A 155 -11.17 7.89 -23.05
CA ALA A 155 -12.16 7.54 -24.07
C ALA A 155 -12.74 6.12 -23.90
N VAL A 156 -12.10 5.28 -23.08
CA VAL A 156 -12.59 3.97 -22.66
C VAL A 156 -12.40 3.88 -21.17
N ALA A 157 -13.36 4.37 -20.39
CA ALA A 157 -13.34 4.29 -18.93
C ALA A 157 -13.20 2.82 -18.45
N GLU A 158 -11.97 2.36 -18.23
CA GLU A 158 -11.66 1.33 -17.26
C GLU A 158 -11.44 2.05 -15.93
N PRO A 159 -12.13 1.70 -14.83
CA PRO A 159 -11.65 2.12 -13.52
C PRO A 159 -10.27 1.48 -13.35
N LYS A 160 -9.24 2.35 -13.31
CA LYS A 160 -7.83 2.09 -13.02
C LYS A 160 -7.64 0.73 -12.39
N ARG A 161 -6.92 -0.19 -13.04
CA ARG A 161 -6.68 -1.57 -12.57
C ARG A 161 -6.06 -1.57 -11.19
N GLN A 162 -6.94 -1.49 -10.22
CA GLN A 162 -6.68 -1.50 -8.81
C GLN A 162 -6.17 -2.90 -8.49
N GLY A 163 -4.89 -2.98 -8.11
CA GLY A 163 -4.21 -4.21 -7.78
C GLY A 163 -4.99 -5.01 -6.73
N ILE A 164 -4.69 -6.30 -6.62
CA ILE A 164 -5.41 -7.22 -5.71
C ILE A 164 -5.47 -6.64 -4.28
N LEU A 165 -4.41 -5.93 -3.86
CA LEU A 165 -4.33 -5.24 -2.57
C LEU A 165 -5.31 -4.06 -2.42
N SER A 166 -5.60 -3.30 -3.47
CA SER A 166 -6.56 -2.19 -3.36
C SER A 166 -8.00 -2.67 -3.38
N ARG A 167 -8.29 -3.80 -4.03
CA ARG A 167 -9.60 -4.46 -3.89
C ARG A 167 -9.83 -4.95 -2.46
N ILE A 168 -8.77 -5.48 -1.82
CA ILE A 168 -8.82 -5.90 -0.42
C ILE A 168 -9.01 -4.67 0.50
N SER A 169 -8.24 -3.60 0.30
CA SER A 169 -8.39 -2.39 1.13
C SER A 169 -9.76 -1.74 0.97
N GLU A 170 -10.34 -1.72 -0.24
CA GLU A 170 -11.68 -1.19 -0.47
C GLU A 170 -12.76 -2.01 0.24
N THR A 171 -12.63 -3.35 0.28
CA THR A 171 -13.55 -4.20 1.05
C THR A 171 -13.40 -4.02 2.57
N ILE A 172 -12.19 -3.76 3.05
CA ILE A 172 -11.93 -3.49 4.47
C ILE A 172 -12.50 -2.14 4.87
N ASN A 173 -12.27 -1.10 4.05
CA ASN A 173 -12.81 0.24 4.26
C ASN A 173 -14.35 0.22 4.27
N ARG A 174 -15.00 -0.46 3.32
CA ARG A 174 -16.46 -0.63 3.33
C ARG A 174 -16.98 -1.33 4.58
N ARG A 175 -16.25 -2.30 5.13
CA ARG A 175 -16.62 -2.97 6.40
C ARG A 175 -16.39 -2.07 7.61
N LEU A 176 -15.36 -1.23 7.57
CA LEU A 176 -15.08 -0.26 8.63
C LEU A 176 -16.14 0.85 8.65
N ASP A 177 -16.51 1.38 7.49
CA ASP A 177 -17.55 2.39 7.33
C ASP A 177 -18.92 1.84 7.78
N ALA A 178 -19.31 0.64 7.31
CA ALA A 178 -20.53 -0.01 7.78
C ALA A 178 -20.52 -0.30 9.30
N SER A 179 -19.34 -0.56 9.89
CA SER A 179 -19.22 -0.71 11.34
C SER A 179 -19.27 0.63 12.08
N ALA A 180 -18.77 1.71 11.47
CA ALA A 180 -18.84 3.06 12.03
C ALA A 180 -20.29 3.54 12.02
N GLU A 181 -21.01 3.36 10.92
CA GLU A 181 -22.44 3.63 10.79
C GLU A 181 -23.25 2.87 11.85
N ARG A 182 -23.05 1.57 12.00
CA ARG A 182 -23.72 0.78 13.06
C ARG A 182 -23.40 1.26 14.48
N LYS A 183 -22.20 1.80 14.73
CA LYS A 183 -21.86 2.41 16.02
C LYS A 183 -22.53 3.77 16.19
N MET A 184 -22.65 4.57 15.13
CA MET A 184 -23.37 5.83 15.13
C MET A 184 -24.87 5.61 15.33
N GLU A 185 -25.48 4.64 14.66
CA GLU A 185 -26.87 4.22 14.87
C GLU A 185 -27.10 3.64 16.28
N ARG A 186 -26.15 2.86 16.81
CA ARG A 186 -26.21 2.39 18.20
C ARG A 186 -26.07 3.54 19.20
N LYS A 187 -25.26 4.55 18.91
CA LYS A 187 -25.16 5.76 19.74
C LYS A 187 -26.40 6.63 19.63
N ALA A 188 -27.00 6.78 18.45
CA ALA A 188 -28.24 7.53 18.22
C ALA A 188 -29.45 6.82 18.84
N SER A 189 -29.54 5.49 18.74
CA SER A 189 -30.58 4.67 19.40
C SER A 189 -30.38 4.58 20.91
N LYS A 190 -29.13 4.59 21.42
CA LYS A 190 -28.86 4.73 22.86
C LYS A 190 -29.10 6.16 23.35
N ALA A 191 -28.86 7.18 22.53
CA ALA A 191 -29.14 8.57 22.86
C ALA A 191 -30.65 8.78 22.96
N SER A 192 -31.44 8.31 21.99
CA SER A 192 -32.92 8.34 22.04
C SER A 192 -33.48 7.49 23.18
N LYS A 193 -32.94 6.29 23.46
CA LYS A 193 -33.31 5.50 24.66
C LYS A 193 -32.89 6.17 25.97
N LYS A 194 -31.78 6.93 25.99
CA LYS A 194 -31.35 7.71 27.15
C LYS A 194 -32.22 8.96 27.31
N SER A 195 -32.69 9.59 26.24
CA SER A 195 -33.69 10.67 26.29
C SER A 195 -35.00 10.16 26.89
N GLN A 196 -35.46 8.97 26.50
CA GLN A 196 -36.67 8.35 27.06
C GLN A 196 -36.50 7.84 28.50
N LYS A 197 -35.27 7.53 28.94
CA LYS A 197 -34.95 7.11 30.32
C LYS A 197 -34.56 8.30 31.22
N LYS A 198 -34.26 9.48 30.66
CA LYS A 198 -33.88 10.71 31.39
C LYS A 198 -35.08 11.60 31.75
N ASP A 199 -36.30 11.19 31.37
CA ASP A 199 -37.53 11.74 31.99
C ASP A 199 -37.84 11.12 33.38
N SER A 200 -37.01 10.19 33.89
CA SER A 200 -37.28 9.53 35.17
C SER A 200 -36.08 9.44 36.14
N SER A 201 -35.04 10.26 36.00
CA SER A 201 -33.93 10.30 36.98
C SER A 201 -33.09 11.57 36.81
N GLU A 202 -33.29 12.54 37.70
CA GLU A 202 -32.47 13.75 37.81
C GLU A 202 -31.14 13.42 38.49
N ASP A 203 -30.01 13.74 37.84
CA ASP A 203 -28.69 13.70 38.47
C ASP A 203 -27.88 14.96 38.12
N GLN A 204 -27.29 15.50 39.19
CA GLN A 204 -26.95 16.90 39.46
C GLN A 204 -25.64 17.41 38.82
N TRP A 205 -25.12 16.79 37.76
CA TRP A 205 -23.85 17.22 37.14
C TRP A 205 -23.82 17.01 35.61
N SER A 206 -24.47 17.89 34.86
CA SER A 206 -24.28 18.02 33.40
C SER A 206 -23.69 19.40 33.06
N THR A 207 -22.52 19.45 32.42
CA THR A 207 -21.96 20.67 31.82
C THR A 207 -22.65 20.99 30.49
N PRO A 208 -22.79 22.28 30.09
CA PRO A 208 -23.56 22.65 28.90
C PRO A 208 -22.86 22.20 27.62
N ALA A 209 -23.65 21.74 26.65
CA ALA A 209 -23.17 21.47 25.29
C ALA A 209 -22.75 22.79 24.61
N PRO A 210 -21.64 22.83 23.84
CA PRO A 210 -21.24 24.03 23.12
C PRO A 210 -22.27 24.33 22.02
N SER A 211 -22.97 25.45 22.17
CA SER A 211 -23.94 25.93 21.18
C SER A 211 -23.22 26.41 19.91
N SER A 212 -23.73 25.97 18.77
CA SER A 212 -23.28 26.32 17.42
C SER A 212 -23.79 27.72 17.03
N LEU A 213 -23.17 28.77 17.56
CA LEU A 213 -23.34 30.14 17.07
C LEU A 213 -22.09 30.54 16.29
N THR A 214 -22.16 30.39 14.97
CA THR A 214 -21.23 30.98 14.00
C THR A 214 -21.13 32.48 14.28
N ARG A 215 -19.97 32.92 14.79
CA ARG A 215 -19.68 34.32 15.12
C ARG A 215 -19.52 35.11 13.82
N SER A 216 -20.57 35.83 13.41
CA SER A 216 -20.51 36.74 12.27
C SER A 216 -19.56 37.92 12.56
N VAL A 217 -18.81 38.33 11.54
CA VAL A 217 -17.79 39.38 11.60
C VAL A 217 -18.19 40.50 10.63
N VAL A 218 -18.07 41.76 11.06
CA VAL A 218 -18.42 42.98 10.30
C VAL A 218 -17.15 43.81 10.09
N SER A 219 -16.91 44.28 8.86
CA SER A 219 -15.78 45.18 8.55
C SER A 219 -16.13 46.64 8.78
N CYS A 220 -15.21 47.41 9.36
CA CYS A 220 -15.35 48.86 9.52
C CYS A 220 -15.18 49.61 8.19
N GLY A 221 -16.11 50.49 7.84
CA GLY A 221 -16.03 51.30 6.60
C GLY A 221 -14.92 52.35 6.59
N ALA A 222 -14.44 52.81 7.75
CA ALA A 222 -13.42 53.87 7.84
C ALA A 222 -11.98 53.34 7.78
N CYS A 223 -11.70 52.19 8.42
CA CYS A 223 -10.34 51.64 8.50
C CYS A 223 -10.19 50.21 7.95
N GLY A 224 -11.28 49.57 7.50
CA GLY A 224 -11.26 48.22 6.93
C GLY A 224 -11.06 47.08 7.95
N ALA A 225 -10.91 47.36 9.25
CA ALA A 225 -10.70 46.33 10.26
C ALA A 225 -11.95 45.47 10.49
N LEU A 226 -11.74 44.16 10.68
CA LEU A 226 -12.79 43.18 10.95
C LEU A 226 -13.10 43.13 12.46
N ASN A 227 -14.35 43.38 12.84
CA ASN A 227 -14.85 43.36 14.21
C ASN A 227 -15.95 42.30 14.38
N ASN A 228 -16.16 41.85 15.62
CA ASN A 228 -17.23 40.88 15.91
C ASN A 228 -18.59 41.58 15.93
N SER A 229 -19.66 40.93 15.44
CA SER A 229 -21.00 41.53 15.27
C SER A 229 -21.76 41.86 16.57
N GLY A 230 -21.06 42.04 17.69
CA GLY A 230 -21.63 42.38 19.00
C GLY A 230 -21.04 43.64 19.63
N THR A 231 -20.13 44.35 18.96
CA THR A 231 -19.56 45.61 19.44
C THR A 231 -20.04 46.79 18.59
N PRO A 232 -20.62 47.85 19.19
CA PRO A 232 -21.18 48.98 18.43
C PRO A 232 -20.13 49.93 17.84
N TYR A 233 -18.88 49.84 18.30
CA TYR A 233 -17.76 50.64 17.82
C TYR A 233 -16.63 49.75 17.30
N CYS A 234 -15.84 50.29 16.36
CA CYS A 234 -14.66 49.63 15.84
C CYS A 234 -13.56 49.61 16.89
N THR A 235 -13.04 48.43 17.21
CA THR A 235 -12.00 48.26 18.23
C THR A 235 -10.68 48.94 17.85
N SER A 236 -10.45 49.20 16.56
CA SER A 236 -9.20 49.78 16.07
C SER A 236 -9.21 51.30 15.94
N CYS A 237 -10.36 51.92 15.67
CA CYS A 237 -10.44 53.37 15.40
C CYS A 237 -11.54 54.11 16.18
N GLY A 238 -12.38 53.39 16.94
CA GLY A 238 -13.44 53.98 17.75
C GLY A 238 -14.68 54.43 16.97
N GLU A 239 -14.68 54.34 15.64
CA GLU A 239 -15.80 54.75 14.79
C GLU A 239 -17.01 53.80 14.94
N PHE A 240 -18.22 54.32 14.82
CA PHE A 240 -19.44 53.53 15.00
C PHE A 240 -19.64 52.53 13.84
N LEU A 241 -19.89 51.27 14.15
CA LEU A 241 -20.17 50.23 13.15
C LEU A 241 -21.67 50.21 12.87
N THR A 242 -22.07 50.74 11.71
CA THR A 242 -23.44 50.62 11.17
C THR A 242 -23.57 49.42 10.25
#